data_AF-A0A7C5ID22-F1
#
_entry.id   AF-A0A7C5ID22-F1
#
_cell.length_a   1.000
_cell.length_b   1.000
_cell.length_c   1.000
_cell.angle_alpha   90.00
_cell.angle_beta   90.00
_cell.angle_gamma   90.00
#
_symmetry.space_group_name_H-M   'P 1'
#
loop_
_entity.id
_entity.type
_entity.pdbx_description
1 polymer ?
#
loop_
_entity_poly.entity_id
_entity_poly.type
_entity_poly.pdbx_seq_one_letter_code
_entity_poly.pdbx_strand_id
1 'polypeptide(L)'
;MPWIFGRKRPRLSEAFDPNPGVRDTMPARPYRVLYADLPFFSDPECRSQVAEARLIVLRSEDPMQKHQVCECMPTRKKYQPGQLVEWDLDNKRIYQNSWYINPETGAAEKAWVQAVEFIGRVVAVPESKAV
;
A
#
# COMPACT_ATOMS: atom_id res chain seq x y z
N MET A 1 -33.67 -19.73 -57.66
CA MET A 1 -32.21 -19.44 -57.67
C MET A 1 -31.96 -18.13 -56.92
N PRO A 2 -30.83 -17.98 -56.21
CA PRO A 2 -30.73 -17.32 -54.89
C PRO A 2 -29.98 -15.96 -54.88
N TRP A 3 -29.70 -15.45 -53.66
CA TRP A 3 -28.69 -14.44 -53.25
C TRP A 3 -29.17 -12.97 -53.16
N ILE A 4 -29.64 -12.51 -51.99
CA ILE A 4 -28.91 -11.92 -50.84
C ILE A 4 -28.20 -10.59 -51.21
N PHE A 5 -28.90 -9.46 -51.01
CA PHE A 5 -28.25 -8.17 -50.85
C PHE A 5 -27.69 -8.05 -49.43
N GLY A 6 -26.37 -8.12 -49.34
CA GLY A 6 -25.61 -8.02 -48.09
C GLY A 6 -25.88 -6.70 -47.38
N ARG A 7 -26.46 -6.78 -46.18
CA ARG A 7 -26.40 -5.71 -45.19
C ARG A 7 -24.91 -5.43 -44.91
N LYS A 8 -24.44 -4.23 -45.25
CA LYS A 8 -23.15 -3.74 -44.77
C LYS A 8 -23.20 -3.75 -43.24
N ARG A 9 -22.43 -4.63 -42.61
CA ARG A 9 -22.23 -4.60 -41.15
C ARG A 9 -21.58 -3.25 -40.82
N PRO A 10 -22.06 -2.53 -39.78
CA PRO A 10 -21.36 -1.34 -39.32
C PRO A 10 -19.91 -1.73 -38.99
N ARG A 11 -18.95 -0.92 -39.46
CA ARG A 11 -17.55 -1.05 -39.05
C ARG A 11 -17.53 -1.01 -37.52
N LEU A 12 -16.89 -2.01 -36.91
CA LEU A 12 -16.62 -2.03 -35.47
C LEU A 12 -16.13 -0.63 -35.08
N SER A 13 -16.90 0.03 -34.22
CA SER A 13 -16.47 1.22 -33.50
C SER A 13 -15.06 0.97 -32.98
N GLU A 14 -14.18 1.98 -33.05
CA GLU A 14 -12.86 1.99 -32.40
C GLU A 14 -12.96 1.20 -31.09
N ALA A 15 -12.47 -0.03 -31.15
CA ALA A 15 -12.78 -1.03 -30.15
C ALA A 15 -12.11 -0.58 -28.86
N PHE A 16 -12.81 -0.72 -27.74
CA PHE A 16 -12.22 -0.64 -26.42
C PHE A 16 -10.91 -1.45 -26.42
N ASP A 17 -9.79 -0.76 -26.31
CA ASP A 17 -8.48 -1.37 -26.23
C ASP A 17 -8.13 -1.57 -24.74
N PRO A 18 -8.17 -2.80 -24.21
CA PRO A 18 -7.82 -3.06 -22.82
C PRO A 18 -6.34 -2.80 -22.51
N ASN A 19 -5.48 -2.58 -23.53
CA ASN A 19 -4.04 -2.47 -23.36
C ASN A 19 -3.44 -1.37 -24.27
N PRO A 20 -3.44 -0.10 -23.83
CA PRO A 20 -3.13 1.06 -24.66
C PRO A 20 -1.67 1.20 -25.16
N GLY A 21 -0.84 0.15 -25.06
CA GLY A 21 0.51 0.05 -25.63
C GLY A 21 1.58 0.94 -24.97
N VAL A 22 1.24 2.15 -24.57
CA VAL A 22 2.11 3.10 -23.89
C VAL A 22 1.78 3.10 -22.40
N ARG A 23 2.80 2.88 -21.56
CA ARG A 23 2.71 2.97 -20.11
C ARG A 23 3.72 4.01 -19.64
N ASP A 24 3.23 5.21 -19.33
CA ASP A 24 4.03 6.17 -18.57
C ASP A 24 4.17 5.66 -17.14
N THR A 25 5.39 5.73 -16.59
CA THR A 25 5.60 5.39 -15.17
C THR A 25 5.27 6.64 -14.37
N MET A 26 4.19 6.60 -13.59
CA MET A 26 3.87 7.73 -12.72
C MET A 26 5.02 7.90 -11.71
N PRO A 27 5.55 9.13 -11.53
CA PRO A 27 6.57 9.36 -10.50
C PRO A 27 6.05 8.87 -9.15
N ALA A 28 6.83 8.02 -8.49
CA ALA A 28 6.43 7.41 -7.23
C ALA A 28 6.27 8.52 -6.17
N ARG A 29 5.06 8.63 -5.61
CA ARG A 29 4.80 9.54 -4.49
C ARG A 29 5.41 8.94 -3.24
N PRO A 30 6.35 9.62 -2.57
CA PRO A 30 6.98 9.06 -1.39
C PRO A 30 6.00 9.04 -0.22
N TYR A 31 6.14 8.00 0.60
CA TYR A 31 5.49 7.87 1.89
C TYR A 31 6.53 8.11 2.98
N ARG A 32 6.16 8.85 4.01
CA ARG A 32 6.98 9.03 5.20
C ARG A 32 6.65 7.97 6.23
N VAL A 33 7.68 7.33 6.78
CA VAL A 33 7.55 6.44 7.92
C VAL A 33 7.31 7.27 9.18
N LEU A 34 6.15 7.09 9.82
CA LEU A 34 5.83 7.74 11.09
C LEU A 34 6.27 6.87 12.27
N TYR A 35 5.89 5.59 12.23
CA TYR A 35 6.25 4.59 13.23
C TYR A 35 6.71 3.30 12.54
N ALA A 36 7.71 2.63 13.11
CA ALA A 36 8.25 1.38 12.60
C ALA A 36 8.49 0.40 13.75
N ASP A 37 8.66 -0.88 13.40
CA ASP A 37 8.94 -1.97 14.34
C ASP A 37 7.84 -2.18 15.40
N LEU A 38 6.61 -1.77 15.10
CA LEU A 38 5.49 -1.96 16.02
C LEU A 38 5.04 -3.44 16.03
N PRO A 39 4.73 -4.01 17.20
CA PRO A 39 4.07 -5.31 17.25
C PRO A 39 2.63 -5.20 16.71
N PHE A 40 2.14 -6.28 16.12
CA PHE A 40 0.72 -6.45 15.81
C PHE A 40 0.28 -7.86 16.15
N PHE A 41 -1.03 -8.05 16.25
CA PHE A 41 -1.66 -9.19 16.89
C PHE A 41 -2.76 -9.76 15.99
N SER A 42 -3.01 -11.06 16.10
CA SER A 42 -4.09 -11.75 15.38
C SER A 42 -5.43 -11.75 16.12
N ASP A 43 -5.51 -11.10 17.29
CA ASP A 43 -6.72 -10.99 18.11
C ASP A 43 -6.97 -9.55 18.60
N PRO A 44 -8.24 -9.15 18.81
CA PRO A 44 -8.61 -7.83 19.31
C PRO A 44 -8.02 -7.48 20.68
N GLU A 45 -7.81 -8.47 21.55
CA GLU A 45 -7.27 -8.29 22.90
C GLU A 45 -5.75 -8.04 22.91
N CYS A 46 -5.10 -8.06 21.75
CA CYS A 46 -3.66 -7.87 21.56
C CYS A 46 -2.81 -8.84 22.39
N ARG A 47 -3.16 -10.14 22.40
CA ARG A 47 -2.47 -11.18 23.18
C ARG A 47 -1.59 -12.09 22.33
N SER A 48 -2.00 -12.37 21.10
CA SER A 48 -1.33 -13.29 20.18
C SER A 48 -0.56 -12.49 19.14
N GLN A 49 0.68 -12.13 19.49
CA GLN A 49 1.52 -11.35 18.61
C GLN A 49 1.94 -12.18 17.38
N VAL A 50 1.88 -11.57 16.21
CA VAL A 50 2.47 -12.11 14.98
C VAL A 50 3.97 -11.88 15.02
N ALA A 51 4.77 -12.95 15.12
CA ALA A 51 6.19 -12.86 15.43
C ALA A 51 7.07 -12.62 14.19
N GLU A 52 6.62 -13.04 13.02
CA GLU A 52 7.38 -13.02 11.78
C GLU A 52 7.46 -11.65 11.11
N ALA A 53 6.62 -10.69 11.51
CA ALA A 53 6.50 -9.38 10.90
C ALA A 53 6.21 -8.29 11.94
N ARG A 54 6.35 -7.04 11.50
CA ARG A 54 6.09 -5.84 12.29
C ARG A 54 5.14 -4.93 11.54
N LEU A 55 4.46 -4.05 12.26
CA LEU A 55 3.62 -3.01 11.68
C LEU A 55 4.46 -1.76 11.45
N ILE A 56 4.25 -1.15 10.28
CA ILE A 56 4.75 0.16 9.91
C ILE A 56 3.57 1.10 9.69
N VAL A 57 3.68 2.34 10.16
CA VAL A 57 2.72 3.41 9.92
C VAL A 57 3.35 4.41 8.95
N LEU A 58 2.67 4.64 7.84
CA LEU A 58 3.13 5.46 6.72
C LEU A 58 2.17 6.64 6.50
N ARG A 59 2.69 7.75 6.01
CA ARG A 59 1.89 8.89 5.55
C ARG A 59 2.29 9.28 4.14
N SER A 60 1.31 9.42 3.25
CA SER A 60 1.53 9.99 1.92
C SER A 60 2.01 11.43 2.01
N GLU A 61 3.11 11.78 1.32
CA GLU A 61 3.61 13.16 1.23
C GLU A 61 3.02 13.90 0.01
N ASP A 62 1.81 13.56 -0.42
CA ASP A 62 1.12 14.29 -1.49
C ASP A 62 0.65 15.67 -1.01
N PRO A 63 1.20 16.78 -1.53
CA PRO A 63 0.78 18.13 -1.12
C PRO A 63 -0.65 18.46 -1.54
N MET A 64 -1.24 17.72 -2.48
CA MET A 64 -2.63 17.90 -2.90
C MET A 64 -3.63 17.16 -2.01
N GLN A 65 -3.15 16.26 -1.15
CA GLN A 65 -4.01 15.46 -0.29
C GLN A 65 -4.45 16.27 0.93
N LYS A 66 -5.71 16.72 0.92
CA LYS A 66 -6.30 17.54 2.01
C LYS A 66 -6.39 16.81 3.35
N HIS A 67 -6.53 15.49 3.33
CA HIS A 67 -6.60 14.66 4.53
C HIS A 67 -5.41 13.70 4.54
N GLN A 68 -4.48 13.92 5.47
CA GLN A 68 -3.34 13.03 5.67
C GLN A 68 -3.83 11.72 6.29
N VAL A 69 -4.10 10.72 5.45
CA VAL A 69 -4.45 9.38 5.90
C VAL A 69 -3.16 8.64 6.21
N CYS A 70 -3.10 8.03 7.39
CA CYS A 70 -2.03 7.12 7.76
C CYS A 70 -2.36 5.70 7.27
N GLU A 71 -1.40 5.06 6.64
CA GLU A 71 -1.49 3.67 6.18
C GLU A 71 -0.75 2.77 7.16
N CYS A 72 -1.42 1.74 7.67
CA CYS A 72 -0.82 0.73 8.53
C CYS A 72 -0.58 -0.55 7.73
N MET A 73 0.66 -1.02 7.65
CA MET A 73 1.02 -2.17 6.85
C MET A 73 1.92 -3.16 7.61
N PRO A 74 1.82 -4.48 7.35
CA PRO A 74 2.78 -5.45 7.85
C PRO A 74 4.05 -5.43 7.00
N THR A 75 5.22 -5.56 7.61
CA THR A 75 6.50 -5.68 6.91
C THR A 75 7.47 -6.56 7.68
N ARG A 76 8.36 -7.26 6.97
CA ARG A 76 9.52 -7.95 7.56
C ARG A 76 10.82 -7.16 7.40
N LYS A 77 10.78 -6.05 6.65
CA LYS A 77 11.91 -5.14 6.49
C LYS A 77 12.03 -4.23 7.71
N LYS A 78 13.26 -3.74 7.95
CA LYS A 78 13.54 -2.77 8.99
C LYS A 78 13.52 -1.37 8.40
N TYR A 79 12.69 -0.51 8.99
CA TYR A 79 12.57 0.90 8.65
C TYR A 79 12.82 1.75 9.88
N GLN A 80 13.06 3.03 9.67
CA GLN A 80 13.22 4.02 10.73
C GLN A 80 12.22 5.16 10.54
N PRO A 81 11.63 5.69 11.63
CA PRO A 81 10.83 6.91 11.56
C PRO A 81 11.55 8.05 10.83
N GLY A 82 10.81 8.79 10.02
CA GLY A 82 11.31 9.90 9.22
C GLY A 82 11.80 9.53 7.81
N GLN A 83 12.06 8.25 7.52
CA GLN A 83 12.45 7.80 6.18
C GLN A 83 11.35 8.08 5.15
N LEU A 84 11.77 8.44 3.93
CA LEU A 84 10.90 8.44 2.77
C LEU A 84 11.05 7.13 2.03
N VAL A 85 9.93 6.49 1.71
CA VAL A 85 9.85 5.19 1.05
C VAL A 85 8.88 5.21 -0.12
N GLU A 86 9.13 4.39 -1.13
CA GLU A 86 8.17 4.12 -2.21
C GLU A 86 7.07 3.16 -1.74
N TRP A 87 5.91 3.21 -2.38
CA TRP A 87 4.83 2.25 -2.16
C TRP A 87 5.05 0.99 -2.99
N ASP A 88 5.43 -0.10 -2.34
CA ASP A 88 5.62 -1.41 -2.99
C ASP A 88 5.17 -2.55 -2.07
N LEU A 89 4.57 -3.59 -2.65
CA LEU A 89 3.85 -4.65 -1.94
C LEU A 89 4.23 -6.05 -2.47
N ASP A 90 4.43 -7.02 -1.57
CA ASP A 90 4.61 -8.44 -1.89
C ASP A 90 3.39 -9.25 -1.44
N ASN A 91 2.65 -9.80 -2.40
CA ASN A 91 1.45 -10.60 -2.15
C ASN A 91 1.71 -12.09 -1.87
N LYS A 92 2.97 -12.53 -1.79
CA LYS A 92 3.31 -13.91 -1.40
C LYS A 92 2.87 -14.27 0.01
N ARG A 93 2.60 -13.27 0.85
CA ARG A 93 2.06 -13.42 2.21
C ARG A 93 0.87 -12.51 2.39
N ILE A 94 -0.13 -13.05 3.08
CA ILE A 94 -1.36 -12.35 3.41
C ILE A 94 -1.53 -12.43 4.93
N TYR A 95 -1.67 -11.27 5.55
CA TYR A 95 -1.99 -11.13 6.97
C TYR A 95 -3.47 -10.77 7.07
N GLN A 96 -4.22 -11.52 7.86
CA GLN A 96 -5.67 -11.34 8.01
C GLN A 96 -5.98 -10.96 9.44
N ASN A 97 -7.06 -10.18 9.60
CA ASN A 97 -7.63 -9.76 10.89
C ASN A 97 -6.54 -9.42 11.90
N SER A 98 -5.99 -8.22 11.79
CA SER A 98 -4.87 -7.81 12.63
C SER A 98 -5.18 -6.54 13.42
N TRP A 99 -4.62 -6.50 14.62
CA TRP A 99 -4.77 -5.41 15.59
C TRP A 99 -3.41 -4.94 16.06
N TYR A 100 -3.35 -3.71 16.57
CA TYR A 100 -2.13 -3.11 17.09
C TYR A 100 -2.47 -2.15 18.23
N ILE A 101 -1.47 -1.84 19.05
CA ILE A 101 -1.59 -0.76 20.03
C ILE A 101 -1.12 0.52 19.36
N ASN A 102 -2.03 1.49 19.22
CA ASN A 102 -1.70 2.79 18.66
C ASN A 102 -0.68 3.49 19.57
N PRO A 103 0.51 3.86 19.06
CA PRO A 103 1.57 4.46 19.88
C PRO A 103 1.23 5.85 20.42
N GLU A 104 0.27 6.55 19.83
CA GLU A 104 -0.15 7.90 20.25
C GLU A 104 -1.22 7.85 21.35
N THR A 105 -2.17 6.92 21.24
CA THR A 105 -3.33 6.85 22.14
C THR A 105 -3.22 5.74 23.19
N GLY A 106 -2.35 4.75 22.96
CA GLY A 106 -2.28 3.52 23.74
C GLY A 106 -3.47 2.58 23.57
N ALA A 107 -4.40 2.89 22.66
CA ALA A 107 -5.59 2.08 22.44
C ALA A 107 -5.31 0.89 21.51
N ALA A 108 -5.98 -0.24 21.78
CA ALA A 108 -6.02 -1.37 20.86
C ALA A 108 -6.95 -1.03 19.68
N GLU A 109 -6.40 -1.06 18.47
CA GLU A 109 -7.10 -0.68 17.24
C GLU A 109 -6.98 -1.77 16.19
N LYS A 110 -7.99 -1.88 15.33
CA LYS A 110 -7.93 -2.79 14.17
C LYS A 110 -7.02 -2.16 13.11
N ALA A 111 -5.96 -2.86 12.74
CA ALA A 111 -5.03 -2.43 11.70
C ALA A 111 -5.62 -2.70 10.31
N TRP A 112 -6.03 -3.94 10.05
CA TRP A 112 -6.62 -4.34 8.77
C TRP A 112 -7.49 -5.60 8.89
N VAL A 113 -8.37 -5.78 7.91
CA VAL A 113 -9.04 -7.07 7.66
C VAL A 113 -8.11 -7.99 6.87
N GLN A 114 -7.40 -7.43 5.89
CA GLN A 114 -6.44 -8.14 5.06
C GLN A 114 -5.37 -7.17 4.57
N ALA A 115 -4.11 -7.57 4.66
CA ALA A 115 -2.98 -6.84 4.12
C ALA A 115 -1.94 -7.79 3.54
N VAL A 116 -1.16 -7.28 2.59
CA VAL A 116 0.03 -7.95 2.05
C VAL A 116 1.28 -7.28 2.59
N GLU A 117 2.44 -7.90 2.42
CA GLU A 117 3.68 -7.37 2.98
C GLU A 117 4.11 -6.08 2.26
N PHE A 118 4.34 -5.03 3.04
CA PHE A 118 4.97 -3.81 2.54
C PHE A 118 6.48 -4.03 2.35
N ILE A 119 6.95 -3.75 1.15
CA ILE A 119 8.36 -3.94 0.73
C ILE A 119 8.98 -2.67 0.13
N GLY A 120 8.40 -1.49 0.40
CA GLY A 120 8.85 -0.21 -0.15
C GLY A 120 10.35 0.04 -0.03
N ARG A 121 10.95 0.62 -1.08
CA ARG A 121 12.36 1.03 -1.09
C ARG A 121 12.54 2.38 -0.40
N VAL A 122 13.59 2.52 0.40
CA VAL A 122 13.98 3.83 0.96
C VAL A 122 14.52 4.71 -0.14
N VAL A 123 13.94 5.91 -0.30
CA VAL A 123 14.37 6.93 -1.27
C VAL A 123 15.09 8.10 -0.62
N ALA A 124 14.82 8.37 0.66
CA ALA A 124 15.59 9.32 1.45
C ALA A 124 15.61 8.92 2.93
N VAL A 125 16.74 9.17 3.59
CA VAL A 125 16.92 8.99 5.03
C VAL A 125 16.82 10.36 5.68
N PRO A 126 16.17 10.51 6.85
CA PRO A 126 16.18 11.78 7.57
C PRO A 126 17.63 12.20 7.88
N GLU A 127 17.95 13.47 7.65
CA GLU A 127 19.22 14.04 8.11
C GLU A 127 19.28 13.84 9.63
N SER A 128 20.29 13.11 10.10
CA SER A 128 20.59 13.02 11.51
C SER A 128 20.86 14.42 12.02
N LYS A 129 19.97 14.97 12.86
CA LYS A 129 20.32 16.16 13.63
C LYS A 129 21.54 15.79 14.47
N ALA A 130 22.71 16.31 14.08
CA ALA A 130 23.89 16.28 14.91
C ALA A 130 23.51 16.93 16.25
N VAL A 131 23.62 16.15 17.32
CA VAL A 131 23.52 16.64 18.70
C VAL A 131 24.81 17.35 19.06
#